data_AF-M3J3X1-F1
#
_entry.id   AF-M3J3X1-F1
#
_cell.length_a   1.000
_cell.length_b   1.000
_cell.length_c   1.000
_cell.angle_alpha   90.00
_cell.angle_beta   90.00
_cell.angle_gamma   90.00
#
_symmetry.space_group_name_H-M   'P 1'
#
loop_
_entity.id
_entity.type
_entity.pdbx_description
1 polymer ?
#
loop_
_entity_poly.entity_id
_entity_poly.type
_entity_poly.pdbx_seq_one_letter_code
_entity_poly.pdbx_strand_id
1 'polypeptide(L)'
;MDIQSRSFVNTVFKTFTRSLRHKPLSPRRYPKVNVNDVDLNPTRYGFRKIRPPIIAQSPTETLFPSFELAKKYIEAGKRVPNRFTDKRTPEQAREEFESFQEKLALDEPHFTIGGKQIYFPYGRVCLLRSNAKHTPYQAKFLVPKAMNKMDLRDYLWHIYGLRALNITVQLQPGTWKRGPNDLGRYRAPQLKKMTVDMAEPFIWPEVPQATVDRIQNMHQTSRKVMEKNMAQGSNKNKPLEACDGIYKEKEVPSVFISQQFKREQRRSIDKYNKVVGAKKNRAALESFLGL
;
A
#
# COMPACT_ATOMS: atom_id res chain seq x y z
N MET A 1 -24.21 -54.36 -21.66
CA MET A 1 -25.22 -53.93 -20.68
C MET A 1 -24.58 -54.05 -19.30
N ASP A 2 -23.57 -53.27 -18.94
CA ASP A 2 -23.51 -51.82 -18.78
C ASP A 2 -24.53 -51.23 -17.80
N ILE A 3 -23.97 -50.55 -16.78
CA ILE A 3 -24.59 -49.54 -15.90
C ILE A 3 -25.49 -50.04 -14.76
N GLN A 4 -24.97 -50.77 -13.75
CA GLN A 4 -25.62 -50.80 -12.42
C GLN A 4 -24.69 -50.85 -11.18
N SER A 5 -23.36 -50.98 -11.33
CA SER A 5 -22.47 -51.20 -10.17
C SER A 5 -21.88 -49.95 -9.52
N ARG A 6 -22.15 -48.73 -10.01
CA ARG A 6 -21.60 -47.48 -9.45
C ARG A 6 -22.57 -46.66 -8.57
N SER A 7 -23.81 -47.13 -8.39
CA SER A 7 -24.85 -46.40 -7.64
C SER A 7 -24.90 -46.75 -6.14
N PHE A 8 -24.54 -47.98 -5.75
CA PHE A 8 -24.73 -48.42 -4.36
C PHE A 8 -23.69 -47.88 -3.37
N VAL A 9 -22.47 -47.60 -3.82
CA VAL A 9 -21.38 -47.17 -2.92
C VAL A 9 -21.55 -45.72 -2.46
N ASN A 10 -22.20 -44.85 -3.25
CA ASN A 10 -22.43 -43.45 -2.88
C ASN A 10 -23.62 -43.21 -1.94
N THR A 11 -24.45 -44.22 -1.71
CA THR A 11 -25.66 -44.11 -0.86
C THR A 11 -25.37 -44.55 0.58
N VAL A 12 -24.48 -45.53 0.77
CA VAL A 12 -24.13 -46.05 2.10
C VAL A 12 -23.23 -45.09 2.88
N PHE A 13 -22.38 -44.29 2.20
CA PHE A 13 -21.49 -43.34 2.88
C PHE A 13 -22.13 -41.97 3.20
N LYS A 14 -23.32 -41.66 2.68
CA LYS A 14 -24.05 -40.40 3.00
C LYS A 14 -24.88 -40.46 4.29
N THR A 15 -25.13 -41.65 4.85
CA THR A 15 -25.92 -41.82 6.08
C THR A 15 -25.08 -41.85 7.35
N PHE A 16 -23.74 -41.81 7.25
CA PHE A 16 -22.82 -41.80 8.39
C PHE A 16 -22.22 -40.42 8.73
N THR A 17 -22.82 -39.32 8.26
CA THR A 17 -22.65 -38.05 8.99
C THR A 17 -23.46 -38.16 10.27
N ARG A 18 -22.84 -38.68 11.35
CA ARG A 18 -23.35 -38.52 12.71
C ARG A 18 -23.47 -37.01 12.96
N SER A 19 -24.64 -36.43 12.69
CA SER A 19 -24.97 -35.13 13.23
C SER A 19 -24.98 -35.33 14.75
N LEU A 20 -23.93 -34.86 15.43
CA LEU A 20 -23.92 -34.72 16.88
C LEU A 20 -24.98 -33.66 17.22
N ARG A 21 -26.26 -34.05 17.17
CA ARG A 21 -27.34 -33.24 17.72
C ARG A 21 -27.18 -33.36 19.22
N HIS A 22 -26.65 -32.30 19.83
CA HIS A 22 -26.64 -32.16 21.28
C HIS A 22 -28.10 -32.28 21.77
N LYS A 23 -28.48 -33.45 22.30
CA LYS A 23 -29.73 -33.60 23.04
C LYS A 23 -29.47 -33.00 24.42
N PRO A 24 -30.05 -31.83 24.78
CA PRO A 24 -29.86 -31.30 26.12
C PRO A 24 -30.28 -32.36 27.14
N LEU A 25 -29.45 -32.54 28.17
CA LEU A 25 -29.78 -33.45 29.26
C LEU A 25 -31.09 -32.98 29.91
N SER A 26 -31.94 -33.92 30.31
CA SER A 26 -33.11 -33.61 31.14
C SER A 26 -32.63 -32.88 32.41
N PRO A 27 -33.36 -31.85 32.91
CA PRO A 27 -32.96 -31.09 34.09
C PRO A 27 -32.58 -31.94 35.31
N ARG A 28 -33.17 -33.14 35.44
CA ARG A 28 -32.87 -34.11 36.51
C ARG A 28 -31.50 -34.79 36.38
N ARG A 29 -30.92 -34.82 35.19
CA ARG A 29 -29.61 -35.42 34.90
C ARG A 29 -28.47 -34.40 34.93
N TYR A 30 -28.76 -33.12 35.14
CA TYR A 30 -27.70 -32.16 35.39
C TYR A 30 -27.02 -32.49 36.72
N PRO A 31 -25.68 -32.38 36.80
CA PRO A 31 -25.02 -32.43 38.08
C PRO A 31 -25.59 -31.34 38.98
N LYS A 32 -25.96 -31.70 40.21
CA LYS A 32 -26.41 -30.72 41.20
C LYS A 32 -25.22 -29.88 41.60
N VAL A 33 -25.11 -28.68 41.01
CA VAL A 33 -24.07 -27.72 41.37
C VAL A 33 -24.58 -26.90 42.54
N ASN A 34 -23.76 -26.75 43.57
CA ASN A 34 -24.06 -25.86 44.68
C ASN A 34 -24.03 -24.42 44.18
N VAL A 35 -25.13 -23.67 44.36
CA VAL A 35 -25.29 -22.31 43.82
C VAL A 35 -24.24 -21.36 44.40
N ASN A 36 -23.77 -21.64 45.62
CA ASN A 36 -22.74 -20.85 46.29
C ASN A 36 -21.34 -21.03 45.67
N ASP A 37 -21.11 -22.10 44.91
CA ASP A 37 -19.84 -22.38 44.22
C ASP A 37 -19.83 -21.83 42.78
N VAL A 38 -20.98 -21.34 42.29
CA VAL A 38 -21.12 -20.82 40.93
C VAL A 38 -21.06 -19.31 40.95
N ASP A 39 -19.93 -18.78 40.49
CA ASP A 39 -19.82 -17.35 40.21
C ASP A 39 -20.71 -17.01 38.99
N LEU A 40 -21.83 -16.32 39.24
CA LEU A 40 -22.86 -16.01 38.23
C LEU A 40 -22.41 -14.95 37.22
N ASN A 41 -21.38 -14.16 37.58
CA ASN A 41 -20.83 -13.09 36.75
C ASN A 41 -19.31 -13.29 36.55
N PRO A 42 -18.88 -14.37 35.89
CA PRO A 42 -17.47 -14.55 35.59
C PRO A 42 -17.00 -13.42 34.68
N THR A 43 -15.80 -12.90 34.93
CA THR A 43 -15.18 -11.88 34.07
C THR A 43 -15.17 -12.37 32.61
N ARG A 44 -15.57 -11.50 31.67
CA ARG A 44 -15.74 -11.80 30.22
C ARG A 44 -14.51 -12.45 29.59
N TYR A 45 -13.34 -12.16 30.16
CA TYR A 45 -12.10 -12.87 29.95
C TYR A 45 -11.82 -13.58 31.27
N GLY A 46 -12.14 -14.88 31.36
CA GLY A 46 -11.98 -15.63 32.62
C GLY A 46 -10.55 -15.58 33.17
N PHE A 47 -10.30 -16.19 34.33
CA PHE A 47 -8.97 -16.38 34.91
C PHE A 47 -8.00 -16.97 33.87
N ARG A 48 -7.37 -16.12 33.06
CA ARG A 48 -6.29 -16.53 32.17
C ARG A 48 -5.19 -16.93 33.13
N LYS A 49 -4.98 -18.24 33.30
CA LYS A 49 -3.80 -18.75 33.97
C LYS A 49 -2.61 -18.01 33.34
N ILE A 50 -1.97 -17.13 34.11
CA ILE A 50 -0.77 -16.44 33.69
C ILE A 50 0.27 -17.54 33.57
N ARG A 51 0.48 -18.02 32.35
CA ARG A 51 1.52 -19.01 32.09
C ARG A 51 2.86 -18.30 32.17
N PRO A 52 3.89 -18.91 32.78
CA PRO A 52 5.22 -18.39 32.65
C PRO A 52 5.58 -18.28 31.16
N PRO A 53 6.34 -17.25 30.75
CA PRO A 53 6.78 -17.12 29.38
C PRO A 53 7.53 -18.38 28.95
N ILE A 54 7.36 -18.78 27.70
CA ILE A 54 8.16 -19.85 27.11
C ILE A 54 9.64 -19.40 27.14
N ILE A 55 10.59 -20.32 27.22
CA ILE A 55 12.04 -20.00 27.24
C ILE A 55 12.40 -18.96 26.17
N ALA A 56 11.96 -19.15 24.91
CA ALA A 56 12.16 -18.18 23.81
C ALA A 56 11.57 -16.77 24.02
N GLN A 57 10.59 -16.62 24.89
CA GLN A 57 9.93 -15.37 25.26
C GLN A 57 10.42 -14.83 26.61
N SER A 58 11.37 -15.51 27.26
CA SER A 58 11.91 -15.03 28.53
C SER A 58 12.61 -13.69 28.33
N PRO A 59 12.31 -12.67 29.15
CA PRO A 59 13.01 -11.40 29.10
C PRO A 59 14.51 -11.64 29.27
N THR A 60 15.31 -10.96 28.47
CA THR A 60 16.76 -11.08 28.49
C THR A 60 17.32 -9.68 28.30
N GLU A 61 18.00 -9.15 29.31
CA GLU A 61 18.51 -7.76 29.34
C GLU A 61 19.96 -7.66 28.85
N THR A 62 20.52 -8.75 28.36
CA THR A 62 21.93 -8.82 27.97
C THR A 62 22.14 -8.43 26.52
N LEU A 63 23.38 -8.04 26.21
CA LEU A 63 23.80 -7.64 24.86
C LEU A 63 23.61 -8.77 23.83
N PHE A 64 23.74 -10.03 24.25
CA PHE A 64 23.67 -11.21 23.39
C PHE A 64 22.55 -12.16 23.84
N PRO A 65 21.28 -11.78 23.64
CA PRO A 65 20.15 -12.54 24.17
C PRO A 65 19.99 -13.91 23.50
N SER A 66 20.43 -14.07 22.24
CA SER A 66 20.36 -15.36 21.53
C SER A 66 21.17 -16.45 22.24
N PHE A 67 22.37 -16.10 22.72
CA PHE A 67 23.26 -17.01 23.42
C PHE A 67 22.70 -17.44 24.78
N GLU A 68 22.18 -16.50 25.56
CA GLU A 68 21.59 -16.80 26.87
C GLU A 68 20.34 -17.66 26.74
N LEU A 69 19.50 -17.38 25.74
CA LEU A 69 18.36 -18.23 25.42
C LEU A 69 18.83 -19.64 25.05
N ALA A 70 19.85 -19.78 24.20
CA ALA A 70 20.41 -21.09 23.87
C ALA A 70 20.92 -21.84 25.12
N LYS A 71 21.60 -21.14 26.04
CA LYS A 71 22.04 -21.71 27.33
C LYS A 71 20.85 -22.20 28.16
N LYS A 72 19.80 -21.39 28.31
CA LYS A 72 18.55 -21.78 29.01
C LYS A 72 17.88 -23.01 28.38
N TYR A 73 17.94 -23.16 27.05
CA TYR A 73 17.42 -24.35 26.37
C TYR A 73 18.22 -25.62 26.73
N ILE A 74 19.55 -25.52 26.76
CA ILE A 74 20.46 -26.63 27.12
C ILE A 74 20.25 -27.01 28.60
N GLU A 75 20.19 -26.02 29.50
CA GLU A 75 19.92 -26.23 30.93
C GLU A 75 18.57 -26.91 31.17
N ALA A 76 17.55 -26.57 30.37
CA ALA A 76 16.24 -27.21 30.41
C ALA A 76 16.19 -28.59 29.72
N GLY A 77 17.31 -29.11 29.22
CA GLY A 77 17.39 -30.40 28.49
C GLY A 77 16.64 -30.41 27.16
N LYS A 78 16.36 -29.23 26.57
CA LYS A 78 15.61 -29.10 25.31
C LYS A 78 16.57 -28.79 24.17
N ARG A 79 16.23 -29.26 22.97
CA ARG A 79 16.96 -28.88 21.76
C ARG A 79 16.84 -27.38 21.51
N VAL A 80 17.98 -26.72 21.25
CA VAL A 80 18.03 -25.31 20.87
C VAL A 80 17.39 -25.11 19.50
N PRO A 81 16.38 -24.22 19.37
CA PRO A 81 15.82 -23.85 18.07
C PRO A 81 16.86 -23.23 17.13
N ASN A 82 16.76 -23.52 15.81
CA ASN A 82 17.71 -23.02 14.81
C ASN A 82 17.82 -21.47 14.76
N ARG A 83 16.85 -20.75 15.30
CA ARG A 83 16.89 -19.28 15.40
C ARG A 83 17.91 -18.78 16.43
N PHE A 84 18.23 -19.59 17.44
CA PHE A 84 19.20 -19.27 18.50
C PHE A 84 20.54 -19.98 18.31
N THR A 85 20.66 -20.80 17.26
CA THR A 85 21.94 -21.38 16.85
C THR A 85 22.60 -20.40 15.88
N ASP A 86 23.40 -19.50 16.42
CA ASP A 86 24.23 -18.62 15.60
C ASP A 86 25.43 -19.40 15.04
N LYS A 87 25.87 -19.03 13.83
CA LYS A 87 27.07 -19.64 13.20
C LYS A 87 28.37 -19.17 13.85
N ARG A 88 28.34 -18.04 14.55
CA ARG A 88 29.49 -17.43 15.22
C ARG A 88 29.53 -17.86 16.67
N THR A 89 30.74 -17.98 17.22
CA THR A 89 30.90 -18.20 18.64
C THR A 89 30.58 -16.92 19.43
N PRO A 90 30.18 -17.03 20.71
CA PRO A 90 29.90 -15.87 21.54
C PRO A 90 31.13 -14.96 21.74
N GLU A 91 32.32 -15.56 21.80
CA GLU A 91 33.59 -14.86 21.93
C GLU A 91 33.85 -13.98 20.69
N GLN A 92 33.68 -14.54 19.49
CA GLN A 92 33.80 -13.78 18.24
C GLN A 92 32.82 -12.60 18.18
N ALA A 93 31.59 -12.78 18.67
CA ALA A 93 30.60 -11.70 18.71
C ALA A 93 31.00 -10.57 19.68
N ARG A 94 31.69 -10.90 20.78
CA ARG A 94 32.24 -9.93 21.73
C ARG A 94 33.43 -9.18 21.13
N GLU A 95 34.38 -9.91 20.54
CA GLU A 95 35.55 -9.32 19.86
C GLU A 95 35.12 -8.36 18.75
N GLU A 96 34.13 -8.74 17.93
CA GLU A 96 33.58 -7.87 16.88
C GLU A 96 32.92 -6.61 17.48
N PHE A 97 32.27 -6.73 18.63
CA PHE A 97 31.63 -5.60 19.31
C PHE A 97 32.67 -4.66 19.93
N GLU A 98 33.73 -5.19 20.55
CA GLU A 98 34.86 -4.42 21.08
C GLU A 98 35.59 -3.68 19.95
N SER A 99 35.93 -4.38 18.86
CA SER A 99 36.53 -3.76 17.66
C SER A 99 35.62 -2.67 17.07
N PHE A 100 34.31 -2.88 17.10
CA PHE A 100 33.34 -1.87 16.68
C PHE A 100 33.36 -0.63 17.59
N GLN A 101 33.44 -0.82 18.92
CA GLN A 101 33.53 0.29 19.87
C GLN A 101 34.84 1.08 19.73
N GLU A 102 35.97 0.38 19.54
CA GLU A 102 37.27 1.01 19.30
C GLU A 102 37.25 1.87 18.04
N LYS A 103 36.74 1.33 16.92
CA LYS A 103 36.59 2.09 15.66
C LYS A 103 35.66 3.28 15.79
N LEU A 104 34.61 3.15 16.59
CA LEU A 104 33.71 4.26 16.89
C LEU A 104 34.43 5.37 17.66
N ALA A 105 35.30 5.01 18.61
CA ALA A 105 36.10 5.96 19.38
C ALA A 105 37.19 6.65 18.54
N LEU A 106 37.75 5.94 17.56
CA LEU A 106 38.77 6.45 16.63
C LEU A 106 38.19 7.21 15.43
N ASP A 107 36.86 7.33 15.35
CA ASP A 107 36.15 7.87 14.20
C ASP A 107 36.45 7.18 12.85
N GLU A 108 36.92 5.95 12.90
CA GLU A 108 37.17 5.10 11.74
C GLU A 108 35.88 4.42 11.20
N PRO A 109 35.89 3.95 9.94
CA PRO A 109 34.80 3.13 9.42
C PRO A 109 34.54 1.93 10.33
N HIS A 110 33.33 1.84 10.86
CA HIS A 110 32.91 0.79 11.83
C HIS A 110 32.70 -0.59 11.19
N PHE A 111 33.15 -0.78 9.96
CA PHE A 111 32.99 -1.98 9.15
C PHE A 111 34.23 -2.19 8.29
N THR A 112 34.39 -3.40 7.76
CA THR A 112 35.48 -3.69 6.84
C THR A 112 35.22 -3.06 5.47
N ILE A 113 36.10 -2.17 5.03
CA ILE A 113 36.02 -1.54 3.71
C ILE A 113 36.31 -2.60 2.63
N GLY A 114 35.53 -2.58 1.56
CA GLY A 114 35.73 -3.48 0.42
C GLY A 114 36.93 -3.08 -0.44
N GLY A 115 37.61 -4.07 -1.04
CA GLY A 115 38.79 -3.80 -1.89
C GLY A 115 38.46 -3.15 -3.26
N LYS A 116 37.19 -3.18 -3.68
CA LYS A 116 36.77 -2.60 -4.98
C LYS A 116 36.45 -1.12 -4.80
N GLN A 117 37.31 -0.26 -5.33
CA GLN A 117 37.14 1.19 -5.28
C GLN A 117 36.24 1.68 -6.42
N ILE A 118 35.19 2.42 -6.07
CA ILE A 118 34.28 3.07 -7.02
C ILE A 118 34.39 4.57 -6.81
N TYR A 119 35.14 5.24 -7.69
CA TYR A 119 35.43 6.67 -7.57
C TYR A 119 34.21 7.55 -7.88
N PHE A 120 33.40 7.18 -8.87
CA PHE A 120 32.24 7.95 -9.32
C PHE A 120 30.96 7.10 -9.27
N PRO A 121 30.32 6.99 -8.09
CA PRO A 121 29.08 6.23 -7.97
C PRO A 121 27.91 6.94 -8.65
N TYR A 122 27.20 6.25 -9.55
CA TYR A 122 25.99 6.77 -10.21
C TYR A 122 24.69 6.51 -9.41
N GLY A 123 24.74 5.57 -8.45
CA GLY A 123 23.56 5.14 -7.70
C GLY A 123 23.03 6.21 -6.77
N ARG A 124 21.83 6.74 -7.04
CA ARG A 124 21.13 7.68 -6.16
C ARG A 124 20.34 6.94 -5.09
N VAL A 125 20.37 7.48 -3.88
CA VAL A 125 19.62 6.98 -2.72
C VAL A 125 18.61 8.04 -2.31
N CYS A 126 17.32 7.68 -2.20
CA CYS A 126 16.27 8.63 -1.82
C CYS A 126 15.80 8.35 -0.39
N LEU A 127 15.93 9.33 0.50
CA LEU A 127 15.37 9.26 1.85
C LEU A 127 13.83 9.29 1.77
N LEU A 128 13.19 8.35 2.46
CA LEU A 128 11.73 8.22 2.57
C LEU A 128 11.26 8.73 3.93
N ARG A 129 10.00 9.19 3.98
CA ARG A 129 9.33 9.51 5.25
C ARG A 129 9.25 8.26 6.14
N SER A 130 9.38 8.46 7.45
CA SER A 130 9.20 7.40 8.44
C SER A 130 7.77 6.86 8.39
N ASN A 131 7.63 5.56 8.67
CA ASN A 131 6.34 4.90 8.80
C ASN A 131 6.05 4.78 10.31
N ALA A 132 4.78 4.60 10.69
CA ALA A 132 4.33 4.47 12.08
C ALA A 132 5.08 3.38 12.88
N LYS A 133 5.62 2.36 12.20
CA LYS A 133 6.39 1.29 12.84
C LYS A 133 7.87 1.60 13.09
N HIS A 134 8.40 2.67 12.52
CA HIS A 134 9.82 3.01 12.66
C HIS A 134 10.01 3.95 13.86
N THR A 135 11.15 3.82 14.52
CA THR A 135 11.56 4.74 15.58
C THR A 135 12.26 5.97 14.99
N PRO A 136 12.42 7.07 15.74
CA PRO A 136 13.22 8.22 15.30
C PRO A 136 14.68 7.87 14.97
N TYR A 137 15.22 6.80 15.57
CA TYR A 137 16.54 6.26 15.28
C TYR A 137 16.61 5.45 13.96
N GLN A 138 15.50 5.39 13.22
CA GLN A 138 15.40 4.63 11.98
C GLN A 138 15.09 5.53 10.77
N ALA A 139 15.97 5.48 9.79
CA ALA A 139 15.76 6.08 8.48
C ALA A 139 15.44 5.00 7.44
N LYS A 140 14.63 5.33 6.43
CA LYS A 140 14.34 4.42 5.32
C LYS A 140 14.72 5.06 4.00
N PHE A 141 15.39 4.29 3.15
CA PHE A 141 15.83 4.73 1.85
C PHE A 141 15.25 3.87 0.74
N LEU A 142 14.92 4.50 -0.38
CA LEU A 142 14.77 3.82 -1.66
C LEU A 142 16.15 3.76 -2.32
N VAL A 143 16.60 2.55 -2.64
CA VAL A 143 17.94 2.30 -3.18
C VAL A 143 17.85 1.63 -4.56
N PRO A 144 18.91 1.73 -5.39
CA PRO A 144 19.01 0.96 -6.62
C PRO A 144 18.87 -0.54 -6.34
N LYS A 145 18.18 -1.27 -7.22
CA LYS A 145 17.93 -2.71 -7.05
C LYS A 145 19.24 -3.52 -6.87
N ALA A 146 20.29 -3.12 -7.58
CA ALA A 146 21.60 -3.77 -7.57
C ALA A 146 22.44 -3.45 -6.31
N MET A 147 22.16 -2.37 -5.59
CA MET A 147 22.98 -1.92 -4.45
C MET A 147 22.88 -2.90 -3.28
N ASN A 148 24.01 -3.37 -2.74
CA ASN A 148 24.06 -4.28 -1.60
C ASN A 148 23.84 -3.53 -0.25
N LYS A 149 23.58 -4.28 0.82
CA LYS A 149 23.53 -3.76 2.20
C LYS A 149 24.88 -3.16 2.60
N MET A 150 25.98 -3.83 2.24
CA MET A 150 27.34 -3.35 2.53
C MET A 150 27.63 -2.07 1.75
N ASP A 151 27.28 -2.03 0.47
CA ASP A 151 27.45 -0.84 -0.36
C ASP A 151 26.63 0.36 0.16
N LEU A 152 25.42 0.16 0.66
CA LEU A 152 24.65 1.25 1.26
C LEU A 152 25.32 1.78 2.53
N ARG A 153 25.84 0.89 3.39
CA ARG A 153 26.57 1.29 4.60
C ARG A 153 27.79 2.13 4.23
N ASP A 154 28.53 1.67 3.25
CA ASP A 154 29.72 2.33 2.71
C ASP A 154 29.40 3.68 2.08
N TYR A 155 28.32 3.74 1.30
CA TYR A 155 27.83 4.96 0.64
C TYR A 155 27.39 6.02 1.65
N LEU A 156 26.64 5.63 2.70
CA LEU A 156 26.20 6.57 3.73
C LEU A 156 27.38 7.10 4.56
N TRP A 157 28.37 6.25 4.84
CA TRP A 157 29.57 6.62 5.55
C TRP A 157 30.44 7.60 4.74
N HIS A 158 30.84 7.24 3.53
CA HIS A 158 31.79 8.03 2.74
C HIS A 158 31.19 9.32 2.14
N ILE A 159 29.91 9.33 1.76
CA ILE A 159 29.29 10.49 1.10
C ILE A 159 28.59 11.41 2.10
N TYR A 160 27.93 10.85 3.12
CA TYR A 160 27.13 11.63 4.08
C TYR A 160 27.71 11.64 5.49
N GLY A 161 28.80 10.92 5.77
CA GLY A 161 29.36 10.81 7.13
C GLY A 161 28.46 10.05 8.11
N LEU A 162 27.45 9.33 7.61
CA LEU A 162 26.41 8.72 8.45
C LEU A 162 26.73 7.26 8.75
N ARG A 163 26.82 6.94 10.05
CA ARG A 163 27.04 5.58 10.54
C ARG A 163 25.76 4.75 10.58
N ALA A 164 25.63 3.85 9.62
CA ALA A 164 24.55 2.85 9.58
C ALA A 164 24.91 1.61 10.43
N LEU A 165 24.35 1.52 11.65
CA LEU A 165 24.62 0.42 12.59
C LEU A 165 24.08 -0.90 12.04
N ASN A 166 22.75 -0.96 11.91
CA ASN A 166 22.06 -2.08 11.32
C ASN A 166 21.27 -1.64 10.09
N ILE A 167 21.15 -2.53 9.11
CA ILE A 167 20.44 -2.26 7.88
C ILE A 167 19.55 -3.47 7.57
N THR A 168 18.26 -3.23 7.33
CA THR A 168 17.31 -4.26 6.91
C THR A 168 16.88 -4.01 5.47
N VAL A 169 16.87 -5.06 4.65
CA VAL A 169 16.55 -4.96 3.21
C VAL A 169 15.14 -5.47 2.95
N GLN A 170 14.35 -4.68 2.22
CA GLN A 170 12.98 -5.01 1.81
C GLN A 170 12.88 -4.83 0.29
N LEU A 171 12.91 -5.93 -0.47
CA LEU A 171 12.63 -5.90 -1.90
C LEU A 171 11.12 -6.06 -2.11
N GLN A 172 10.46 -5.00 -2.59
CA GLN A 172 9.02 -5.03 -2.81
C GLN A 172 8.69 -5.83 -4.08
N PRO A 173 7.62 -6.66 -4.07
CA PRO A 173 7.18 -7.35 -5.27
C PRO A 173 6.65 -6.35 -6.30
N GLY A 174 6.96 -6.59 -7.57
CA GLY A 174 6.41 -5.82 -8.68
C GLY A 174 4.97 -6.23 -8.94
N THR A 175 4.04 -5.29 -8.87
CA THR A 175 2.63 -5.54 -9.20
C THR A 175 2.43 -5.63 -10.71
N TRP A 176 1.48 -6.44 -11.16
CA TRP A 176 1.09 -6.45 -12.57
C TRP A 176 0.38 -5.14 -12.91
N LYS A 177 0.84 -4.47 -13.96
CA LYS A 177 0.26 -3.26 -14.52
C LYS A 177 -0.10 -3.51 -15.98
N ARG A 178 -1.06 -2.74 -16.47
CA ARG A 178 -1.47 -2.68 -17.87
C ARG A 178 -1.82 -1.24 -18.18
N GLY A 179 -1.33 -0.72 -19.30
CA GLY A 179 -1.74 0.59 -19.79
C GLY A 179 -3.21 0.58 -20.25
N PRO A 180 -3.87 1.75 -20.39
CA PRO A 180 -5.26 1.81 -20.86
C PRO A 180 -5.47 1.16 -22.24
N ASN A 181 -4.48 1.30 -23.12
CA ASN A 181 -4.54 0.82 -24.51
C ASN A 181 -3.57 -0.36 -24.77
N ASP A 182 -2.95 -0.89 -23.71
CA ASP A 182 -1.89 -1.88 -23.85
C ASP A 182 -2.47 -3.30 -23.85
N LEU A 183 -2.08 -4.12 -24.83
CA LEU A 183 -2.55 -5.49 -24.99
C LEU A 183 -1.88 -6.43 -23.96
N GLY A 184 -0.64 -6.14 -23.58
CA GLY A 184 0.16 -6.94 -22.66
C GLY A 184 0.08 -6.47 -21.21
N ARG A 185 0.14 -7.42 -20.26
CA ARG A 185 0.42 -7.10 -18.85
C ARG A 185 1.92 -7.16 -18.63
N TYR A 186 2.47 -6.17 -17.95
CA TYR A 186 3.87 -6.14 -17.53
C TYR A 186 3.98 -5.97 -16.02
N ARG A 187 5.13 -6.30 -15.43
CA ARG A 187 5.37 -6.05 -14.00
C ARG A 187 5.93 -4.66 -13.78
N ALA A 188 5.41 -3.97 -12.77
CA ALA A 188 6.02 -2.75 -12.26
C ALA A 188 7.44 -3.03 -11.76
N PRO A 189 8.34 -2.02 -11.79
CA PRO A 189 9.69 -2.18 -11.27
C PRO A 189 9.67 -2.58 -9.79
N GLN A 190 10.50 -3.57 -9.44
CA GLN A 190 10.71 -3.95 -8.04
C GLN A 190 11.50 -2.86 -7.33
N LEU A 191 10.89 -2.28 -6.30
CA LEU A 191 11.51 -1.23 -5.50
C LEU A 191 12.25 -1.84 -4.32
N LYS A 192 13.55 -1.59 -4.22
CA LYS A 192 14.37 -2.02 -3.09
C LYS A 192 14.40 -0.89 -2.06
N LYS A 193 13.91 -1.18 -0.85
CA LYS A 193 13.91 -0.27 0.28
C LYS A 193 14.84 -0.81 1.35
N MET A 194 15.67 0.03 1.93
CA MET A 194 16.54 -0.34 3.05
C MET A 194 16.20 0.53 4.24
N THR A 195 16.04 -0.07 5.41
CA THR A 195 15.87 0.66 6.69
C THR A 195 17.20 0.61 7.41
N VAL A 196 17.65 1.75 7.93
CA VAL A 196 18.92 1.92 8.62
C VAL A 196 18.63 2.33 10.05
N ASP A 197 19.26 1.64 11.00
CA ASP A 197 19.30 2.00 12.41
C ASP A 197 20.54 2.90 12.63
N MET A 198 20.32 4.05 13.25
CA MET A 198 21.32 5.11 13.45
C MET A 198 21.47 5.40 14.94
N ALA A 199 22.62 5.94 15.34
CA ALA A 199 22.85 6.35 16.73
C ALA A 199 22.07 7.61 17.10
N GLU A 200 21.95 8.56 16.16
CA GLU A 200 21.26 9.82 16.37
C GLU A 200 19.80 9.77 15.87
N PRO A 201 18.85 10.37 16.59
CA PRO A 201 17.46 10.41 16.16
C PRO A 201 17.27 11.45 15.04
N PHE A 202 16.44 11.12 14.07
CA PHE A 202 16.07 12.02 12.98
C PHE A 202 14.55 12.08 12.82
N ILE A 203 14.02 13.30 12.74
CA ILE A 203 12.60 13.57 12.47
C ILE A 203 12.55 14.50 11.27
N TRP A 204 11.67 14.18 10.33
CA TRP A 204 11.48 15.01 9.16
C TRP A 204 10.82 16.34 9.52
N PRO A 205 11.18 17.44 8.83
CA PRO A 205 10.48 18.70 8.97
C PRO A 205 8.99 18.55 8.59
N GLU A 206 8.16 19.36 9.23
CA GLU A 206 6.73 19.43 8.92
C GLU A 206 6.51 20.02 7.53
N VAL A 207 5.57 19.42 6.78
CA VAL A 207 5.22 19.91 5.45
C VAL A 207 4.08 20.92 5.60
N PRO A 208 4.18 22.14 5.04
CA PRO A 208 3.12 23.13 5.16
C PRO A 208 1.78 22.60 4.60
N GLN A 209 0.71 22.73 5.40
CA GLN A 209 -0.61 22.20 5.07
C GLN A 209 -1.14 22.73 3.73
N ALA A 210 -0.93 24.02 3.44
CA ALA A 210 -1.32 24.63 2.16
C ALA A 210 -0.69 23.94 0.94
N THR A 211 0.52 23.41 1.07
CA THR A 211 1.17 22.67 -0.03
C THR A 211 0.51 21.30 -0.22
N VAL A 212 0.18 20.63 0.87
CA VAL A 212 -0.51 19.34 0.85
C VAL A 212 -1.89 19.48 0.21
N ASP A 213 -2.67 20.46 0.66
CA ASP A 213 -4.02 20.72 0.15
C ASP A 213 -3.98 21.06 -1.34
N ARG A 214 -3.04 21.90 -1.77
CA ARG A 214 -2.85 22.24 -3.18
C ARG A 214 -2.56 21.00 -4.03
N ILE A 215 -1.66 20.12 -3.59
CA ILE A 215 -1.31 18.88 -4.33
C ILE A 215 -2.51 17.93 -4.38
N GLN A 216 -3.24 17.79 -3.28
CA GLN A 216 -4.44 16.96 -3.21
C GLN A 216 -5.54 17.49 -4.15
N ASN A 217 -5.82 18.79 -4.10
CA ASN A 217 -6.80 19.45 -4.95
C ASN A 217 -6.44 19.31 -6.42
N MET A 218 -5.17 19.50 -6.79
CA MET A 218 -4.69 19.33 -8.16
C MET A 218 -4.89 17.89 -8.64
N HIS A 219 -4.56 16.90 -7.79
CA HIS A 219 -4.74 15.49 -8.14
C HIS A 219 -6.22 15.08 -8.26
N GLN A 220 -7.08 15.54 -7.34
CA GLN A 220 -8.53 15.30 -7.41
C GLN A 220 -9.14 15.95 -8.66
N THR A 221 -8.74 17.18 -8.95
CA THR A 221 -9.13 17.93 -10.15
C THR A 221 -8.75 17.17 -11.42
N SER A 222 -7.49 16.75 -11.54
CA SER A 222 -7.03 15.97 -12.70
C SER A 222 -7.80 14.65 -12.86
N ARG A 223 -8.18 14.00 -11.75
CA ARG A 223 -9.04 12.80 -11.80
C ARG A 223 -10.43 13.10 -12.35
N LYS A 224 -11.10 14.15 -11.86
CA LYS A 224 -12.42 14.56 -12.37
C LYS A 224 -12.38 14.89 -13.87
N VAL A 225 -11.32 15.57 -14.32
CA VAL A 225 -11.10 15.86 -15.75
C VAL A 225 -10.95 14.56 -16.56
N MET A 226 -10.14 13.61 -16.09
CA MET A 226 -9.97 12.32 -16.73
C MET A 226 -11.30 11.54 -16.80
N GLU A 227 -12.07 11.50 -15.71
CA GLU A 227 -13.40 10.88 -15.66
C GLU A 227 -14.36 11.49 -16.68
N LYS A 228 -14.33 12.82 -16.83
CA LYS A 228 -15.15 13.53 -17.81
C LYS A 228 -14.77 13.17 -19.24
N ASN A 229 -13.47 13.07 -19.55
CA ASN A 229 -13.00 12.64 -20.87
C ASN A 229 -13.39 11.20 -21.20
N MET A 230 -13.55 10.35 -20.18
CA MET A 230 -14.02 8.98 -20.32
C MET A 230 -15.56 8.84 -20.28
N ALA A 231 -16.31 9.93 -20.12
CA ALA A 231 -17.76 9.90 -20.00
C ALA A 231 -18.44 9.48 -21.32
N GLN A 232 -19.50 8.67 -21.20
CA GLN A 232 -20.31 8.17 -22.32
C GLN A 232 -21.76 8.63 -22.22
N GLY A 233 -22.45 8.72 -23.37
CA GLY A 233 -23.87 9.09 -23.43
C GLY A 233 -24.16 10.48 -22.86
N SER A 234 -25.24 10.59 -22.09
CA SER A 234 -25.69 11.84 -21.44
C SER A 234 -24.74 12.36 -20.36
N ASN A 235 -23.83 11.53 -19.83
CA ASN A 235 -22.81 11.99 -18.88
C ASN A 235 -21.82 12.99 -19.52
N LYS A 236 -21.72 13.01 -20.86
CA LYS A 236 -20.99 14.06 -21.59
C LYS A 236 -21.58 15.45 -21.39
N ASN A 237 -22.86 15.56 -21.05
CA ASN A 237 -23.53 16.85 -20.86
C ASN A 237 -23.50 17.31 -19.39
N LYS A 238 -23.11 16.44 -18.43
CA LYS A 238 -22.99 16.84 -17.03
C LYS A 238 -21.94 17.95 -16.86
N PRO A 239 -22.18 19.00 -16.08
CA PRO A 239 -21.17 20.04 -15.88
C PRO A 239 -19.90 19.48 -15.24
N LEU A 240 -18.73 19.99 -15.64
CA LEU A 240 -17.45 19.64 -15.02
C LEU A 240 -17.28 20.40 -13.70
N GLU A 241 -17.22 19.68 -12.57
CA GLU A 241 -17.00 20.23 -11.22
C GLU A 241 -15.51 20.33 -10.83
N ALA A 242 -14.61 20.38 -11.81
CA ALA A 242 -13.18 20.50 -11.58
C ALA A 242 -12.78 21.99 -11.53
N CYS A 243 -11.66 22.30 -10.85
CA CYS A 243 -11.14 23.67 -10.71
C CYS A 243 -12.20 24.67 -10.20
N ASP A 244 -12.89 24.35 -9.11
CA ASP A 244 -13.94 25.20 -8.51
C ASP A 244 -15.03 25.66 -9.50
N GLY A 245 -15.27 24.88 -10.55
CA GLY A 245 -16.32 25.17 -11.54
C GLY A 245 -15.97 26.33 -12.48
N ILE A 246 -14.70 26.76 -12.55
CA ILE A 246 -14.23 27.76 -13.53
C ILE A 246 -14.58 27.31 -14.97
N TYR A 247 -14.55 25.99 -15.22
CA TYR A 247 -14.86 25.39 -16.51
C TYR A 247 -16.29 24.84 -16.60
N LYS A 248 -17.21 25.27 -15.73
CA LYS A 248 -18.60 24.84 -15.76
C LYS A 248 -19.31 25.48 -16.97
N GLU A 249 -19.73 24.66 -17.92
CA GLU A 249 -20.60 25.10 -19.00
C GLU A 249 -21.94 25.62 -18.43
N LYS A 250 -22.43 26.76 -18.94
CA LYS A 250 -23.72 27.33 -18.53
C LYS A 250 -24.83 26.50 -19.17
N GLU A 251 -25.64 25.83 -18.35
CA GLU A 251 -26.86 25.18 -18.80
C GLU A 251 -27.90 26.25 -19.16
N VAL A 252 -28.18 26.42 -20.46
CA VAL A 252 -29.19 27.36 -20.93
C VAL A 252 -30.55 26.65 -20.93
N PRO A 253 -31.60 27.20 -20.29
CA PRO A 253 -32.92 26.60 -20.35
C PRO A 253 -33.40 26.59 -21.80
N SER A 254 -33.70 25.40 -22.34
CA SER A 254 -34.16 25.24 -23.72
C SER A 254 -35.58 24.68 -23.75
N VAL A 255 -36.43 25.24 -24.61
CA VAL A 255 -37.74 24.66 -24.94
C VAL A 255 -37.54 23.41 -25.81
N PHE A 256 -38.40 22.41 -25.65
CA PHE A 256 -38.37 21.21 -26.49
C PHE A 256 -38.78 21.54 -27.92
N ILE A 257 -37.84 21.38 -28.86
CA ILE A 257 -38.07 21.52 -30.30
C ILE A 257 -37.47 20.29 -30.98
N SER A 258 -38.26 19.56 -31.77
CA SER A 258 -37.75 18.38 -32.48
C SER A 258 -36.66 18.76 -33.48
N GLN A 259 -35.63 17.91 -33.62
CA GLN A 259 -34.50 18.19 -34.51
C GLN A 259 -34.93 18.29 -35.98
N GLN A 260 -35.92 17.50 -36.39
CA GLN A 260 -36.47 17.53 -37.75
C GLN A 260 -37.17 18.86 -38.03
N PHE A 261 -38.10 19.27 -37.15
CA PHE A 261 -38.81 20.54 -37.26
C PHE A 261 -37.84 21.74 -37.25
N LYS A 262 -36.85 21.72 -36.33
CA LYS A 262 -35.83 22.78 -36.26
C LYS A 262 -35.05 22.91 -37.58
N ARG A 263 -34.72 21.79 -38.22
CA ARG A 263 -34.00 21.77 -39.51
C ARG A 263 -34.87 22.28 -40.65
N GLU A 264 -36.14 21.87 -40.71
CA GLU A 264 -37.09 22.29 -41.73
C GLU A 264 -37.41 23.79 -41.63
N GLN A 265 -37.73 24.26 -40.42
CA GLN A 265 -37.99 25.67 -40.17
C GLN A 265 -36.79 26.54 -40.51
N ARG A 266 -35.58 26.12 -40.14
CA ARG A 266 -34.35 26.84 -40.52
C ARG A 266 -34.22 26.96 -42.04
N ARG A 267 -34.44 25.87 -42.80
CA ARG A 267 -34.43 25.91 -44.26
C ARG A 267 -35.51 26.82 -44.84
N SER A 268 -36.70 26.83 -44.26
CA SER A 268 -37.82 27.67 -44.67
C SER A 268 -37.51 29.15 -44.45
N ILE A 269 -37.02 29.51 -43.26
CA ILE A 269 -36.58 30.86 -42.88
C ILE A 269 -35.45 31.33 -43.81
N ASP A 270 -34.44 30.48 -44.06
CA ASP A 270 -33.33 30.83 -44.95
C ASP A 270 -33.82 31.09 -46.39
N LYS A 271 -34.79 30.32 -46.90
CA LYS A 271 -35.41 30.56 -48.21
C LYS A 271 -36.21 31.86 -48.23
N TYR A 272 -37.02 32.10 -47.21
CA TYR A 272 -37.81 33.33 -47.07
C TYR A 272 -36.90 34.56 -47.03
N ASN A 273 -35.84 34.53 -46.22
CA ASN A 273 -34.86 35.61 -46.11
C ASN A 273 -34.16 35.89 -47.44
N LYS A 274 -33.84 34.85 -48.24
CA LYS A 274 -33.31 35.02 -49.59
C LYS A 274 -34.29 35.73 -50.52
N VAL A 275 -35.57 35.35 -50.49
CA VAL A 275 -36.61 35.98 -51.32
C VAL A 275 -36.83 37.44 -50.92
N VAL A 276 -36.93 37.72 -49.61
CA VAL A 276 -37.06 39.09 -49.09
C VAL A 276 -35.85 39.93 -49.46
N GLY A 277 -34.63 39.38 -49.31
CA GLY A 277 -33.40 40.03 -49.74
C GLY A 277 -33.37 40.34 -51.24
N ALA A 278 -33.74 39.37 -52.08
CA ALA A 278 -33.81 39.55 -53.53
C ALA A 278 -34.86 40.61 -53.92
N LYS A 279 -36.02 40.65 -53.26
CA LYS A 279 -37.05 41.67 -53.50
C LYS A 279 -36.55 43.06 -53.13
N LYS A 280 -35.86 43.22 -52.00
CA LYS A 280 -35.21 44.49 -51.62
C LYS A 280 -34.17 44.92 -52.65
N ASN A 281 -33.33 43.99 -53.10
CA ASN A 281 -32.31 44.27 -54.12
C ASN A 281 -32.94 44.69 -55.46
N ARG A 282 -34.04 44.04 -55.87
CA ARG A 282 -34.80 44.41 -57.07
C ARG A 282 -35.41 45.81 -56.95
N ALA A 283 -36.08 46.11 -55.84
CA ALA A 283 -36.66 47.43 -55.61
C ALA A 283 -35.59 48.54 -55.60
N ALA A 284 -34.43 48.29 -54.98
CA ALA A 284 -33.31 49.23 -55.02
C ALA A 284 -32.75 49.42 -56.44
N LEU A 285 -32.72 48.35 -57.24
CA LEU A 285 -32.29 48.41 -58.63
C LEU A 285 -33.31 49.15 -59.52
N GLU A 286 -34.61 48.92 -59.34
CA GLU A 286 -35.69 49.67 -60.00
C GLU A 286 -35.57 51.16 -59.68
N SER A 287 -35.41 51.53 -58.41
CA SER A 287 -35.22 52.94 -58.01
C SER A 287 -33.95 53.57 -58.58
N PHE A 288 -32.88 52.80 -58.76
CA PHE A 288 -31.63 53.29 -59.32
C PHE A 288 -31.71 53.47 -60.84
N LEU A 289 -32.42 52.57 -61.54
CA LEU A 289 -32.61 52.64 -62.99
C LEU A 289 -33.72 53.61 -63.41
N GLY A 290 -34.52 54.12 -62.47
CA GLY A 290 -35.63 55.05 -62.75
C GLY A 290 -36.80 54.39 -63.49
N LEU A 291 -36.99 53.08 -63.29
CA LEU A 291 -38.10 52.28 -63.82
C LEU A 291 -39.30 52.28 -62.88
#